data_AF-A0A534JEN3-F1
#
_entry.id   AF-A0A534JEN3-F1
#
_cell.length_a   1.000
_cell.length_b   1.000
_cell.length_c   1.000
_cell.angle_alpha   90.00
_cell.angle_beta   90.00
_cell.angle_gamma   90.00
#
_symmetry.space_group_name_H-M   'P 1'
#
loop_
_entity.id
_entity.type
_entity.pdbx_description
1 polymer ?
#
loop_
_entity_poly.entity_id
_entity_poly.type
_entity_poly.pdbx_seq_one_letter_code
_entity_poly.pdbx_strand_id
1 'polypeptide(L)'
;MKVDEFGEVDKYLTAANEPILRPDERVIGFRQLEYRVYRRGILRSPVTDERGGWVWQTTKRVLHLDDKWETSPAGVKGKRVHEYGFMEVVDVVWHNKDVTVTTAGDEGKFLWEYKPFGAAARLFNWLREQREERREYAKGEHKPVYDRGKPEG
;
A
#
# COMPACT_ATOMS: atom_id res chain seq x y z
N MET A 1 4.35 6.27 7.54
CA MET A 1 4.77 4.94 7.06
C MET A 1 5.20 4.05 8.23
N LYS A 2 5.08 2.73 8.07
CA LYS A 2 5.54 1.70 9.02
C LYS A 2 6.19 0.57 8.24
N VAL A 3 7.37 0.10 8.66
CA VAL A 3 8.06 -1.03 8.03
C VAL A 3 8.57 -1.96 9.11
N ASP A 4 8.15 -3.22 9.06
CA ASP A 4 8.62 -4.30 9.93
C ASP A 4 8.23 -4.14 11.41
N GLU A 5 7.14 -3.43 11.67
CA GLU A 5 6.61 -3.22 13.01
C GLU A 5 5.83 -4.43 13.52
N PHE A 6 5.81 -4.63 14.83
CA PHE A 6 4.96 -5.64 15.45
C PHE A 6 3.55 -5.07 15.69
N GLY A 7 2.56 -5.61 14.97
CA GLY A 7 1.15 -5.30 15.16
C GLY A 7 0.48 -6.31 16.08
N GLU A 8 0.01 -5.84 17.23
CA GLU A 8 -0.74 -6.62 18.22
C GLU A 8 -2.19 -6.86 17.80
N VAL A 9 -2.72 -8.05 18.11
CA VAL A 9 -4.14 -8.39 17.95
C VAL A 9 -5.01 -7.43 18.77
N ASP A 10 -6.17 -7.03 18.23
CA ASP A 10 -7.12 -6.07 18.80
C ASP A 10 -6.63 -4.61 18.85
N LYS A 11 -5.39 -4.34 18.44
CA LYS A 11 -4.86 -2.98 18.22
C LYS A 11 -4.64 -2.66 16.74
N TYR A 12 -4.06 -3.61 16.01
CA TYR A 12 -3.69 -3.44 14.61
C TYR A 12 -4.47 -4.34 13.67
N LEU A 13 -4.79 -5.54 14.14
CA LEU A 13 -5.48 -6.57 13.38
C LEU A 13 -6.38 -7.38 14.31
N THR A 14 -7.42 -7.99 13.77
CA THR A 14 -8.29 -8.91 14.51
C THR A 14 -7.63 -10.28 14.63
N ALA A 15 -8.17 -11.13 15.53
CA ALA A 15 -7.79 -12.54 15.59
C ALA A 15 -8.06 -13.30 14.27
N ALA A 16 -8.94 -12.78 13.42
CA ALA A 16 -9.24 -13.31 12.09
C ALA A 16 -8.26 -12.85 10.99
N ASN A 17 -7.17 -12.16 11.36
CA ASN A 17 -6.16 -11.63 10.43
C ASN A 17 -6.68 -10.53 9.48
N GLU A 18 -7.61 -9.72 9.96
CA GLU A 18 -8.11 -8.54 9.25
C GLU A 18 -7.55 -7.26 9.88
N PRO A 19 -7.15 -6.25 9.09
CA PRO A 19 -6.67 -5.00 9.65
C PRO A 19 -7.80 -4.24 10.38
N ILE A 20 -7.47 -3.62 11.51
CA ILE A 20 -8.37 -2.69 12.18
C ILE A 20 -8.33 -1.35 11.45
N LEU A 21 -9.48 -0.98 10.89
CA LEU A 21 -9.63 0.23 10.08
C LEU A 21 -9.96 1.45 10.94
N ARG A 22 -9.58 2.63 10.44
CA ARG A 22 -10.04 3.90 11.01
C ARG A 22 -11.54 4.11 10.72
N PRO A 23 -12.28 4.91 11.51
CA PRO A 23 -13.71 5.10 11.32
C PRO A 23 -14.13 5.60 9.92
N ASP A 24 -13.26 6.36 9.24
CA ASP A 24 -13.49 6.93 7.90
C ASP A 24 -12.74 6.17 6.78
N GLU A 25 -12.20 5.00 7.09
CA GLU A 25 -11.41 4.17 6.19
C GLU A 25 -12.25 3.01 5.66
N ARG A 26 -12.20 2.77 4.34
CA ARG A 26 -12.90 1.67 3.68
C ARG A 26 -11.93 0.82 2.87
N VAL A 27 -12.17 -0.49 2.86
CA VAL A 27 -11.41 -1.42 2.01
C VAL A 27 -11.82 -1.24 0.56
N ILE A 28 -10.83 -1.10 -0.33
CA ILE A 28 -11.01 -1.11 -1.79
C ILE A 28 -10.81 -2.53 -2.30
N GLY A 29 -9.81 -3.23 -1.77
CA GLY A 29 -9.56 -4.64 -2.07
C GLY A 29 -8.40 -5.19 -1.27
N PHE A 30 -8.22 -6.50 -1.33
CA PHE A 30 -7.11 -7.19 -0.67
C PHE A 30 -6.70 -8.44 -1.44
N ARG A 31 -5.42 -8.81 -1.37
CA ARG A 31 -4.87 -10.00 -2.02
C ARG A 31 -3.74 -10.57 -1.15
N GLN A 32 -3.59 -11.89 -1.17
CA GLN A 32 -2.36 -12.51 -0.69
C GLN A 32 -1.27 -12.27 -1.73
N LEU A 33 -0.16 -11.66 -1.30
CA LEU A 33 0.96 -11.31 -2.17
C LEU A 33 2.27 -11.64 -1.47
N GLU A 34 3.29 -11.90 -2.28
CA GLU A 34 4.68 -11.81 -1.87
C GLU A 34 5.14 -10.37 -2.04
N TYR A 35 5.91 -9.86 -1.09
CA TYR A 35 6.47 -8.53 -1.18
C TYR A 35 7.85 -8.40 -0.55
N ARG A 36 8.59 -7.41 -1.05
CA ARG A 36 9.88 -7.03 -0.49
C ARG A 36 10.05 -5.52 -0.49
N VAL A 37 10.59 -5.00 0.60
CA VAL A 37 10.78 -3.56 0.82
C VAL A 37 12.24 -3.20 0.71
N TYR A 38 12.53 -2.15 -0.06
CA TYR A 38 13.87 -1.64 -0.27
C TYR A 38 13.93 -0.17 0.11
N ARG A 39 15.03 0.25 0.73
CA ARG A 39 15.32 1.66 0.93
C ARG A 39 15.87 2.23 -0.37
N ARG A 40 15.32 3.35 -0.84
CA ARG A 40 15.73 4.00 -2.08
C ARG A 40 16.82 5.04 -1.78
N GLY A 41 18.08 4.62 -1.89
CA GLY A 41 19.28 5.47 -1.84
C GLY A 41 20.07 5.39 -3.16
N ILE A 42 21.38 5.65 -3.11
CA ILE A 42 22.29 5.47 -4.28
C ILE A 42 22.32 3.99 -4.69
N LEU A 43 22.32 3.09 -3.70
CA LEU A 43 22.18 1.65 -3.90
C LEU A 43 20.83 1.19 -3.34
N ARG A 44 20.18 0.23 -4.01
CA ARG A 44 18.93 -0.41 -3.54
C ARG A 44 19.29 -1.44 -2.48
N SER A 45 19.03 -1.14 -1.21
CA SER A 45 19.29 -2.07 -0.09
C SER A 45 17.96 -2.64 0.44
N PRO A 46 17.82 -3.97 0.57
CA PRO A 46 16.64 -4.57 1.17
C PRO A 46 16.55 -4.17 2.65
N VAL A 47 15.35 -3.78 3.07
CA VAL A 47 15.01 -3.47 4.48
C VAL A 47 14.37 -4.67 5.14
N THR A 48 13.83 -5.57 4.31
CA THR A 48 13.16 -6.80 4.71
C THR A 48 13.64 -7.94 3.80
N ASP A 49 13.60 -9.15 4.34
CA ASP A 49 13.59 -10.35 3.51
C ASP A 49 12.31 -10.40 2.68
N GLU A 50 12.24 -11.33 1.71
CA GLU A 50 11.00 -11.57 0.99
C GLU A 50 9.95 -12.12 1.97
N ARG A 51 8.79 -11.47 2.00
CA ARG A 51 7.68 -11.78 2.90
C ARG A 51 6.46 -12.17 2.09
N GLY A 52 5.60 -13.01 2.68
CA GLY A 52 4.27 -13.34 2.17
C GLY A 52 3.22 -12.89 3.17
N GLY A 53 2.10 -12.37 2.68
CA GLY A 53 1.04 -11.91 3.56
C GLY A 53 -0.17 -11.36 2.81
N TRP A 54 -1.16 -10.94 3.60
CA TRP A 54 -2.34 -10.26 3.09
C TRP A 54 -2.06 -8.77 2.95
N VAL A 55 -2.19 -8.27 1.72
CA VAL A 55 -2.04 -6.86 1.40
C VAL A 55 -3.42 -6.28 1.14
N TRP A 56 -3.76 -5.27 1.93
CA TRP A 56 -5.03 -4.58 1.93
C TRP A 56 -4.83 -3.17 1.40
N GLN A 57 -5.57 -2.82 0.36
CA GLN A 57 -5.68 -1.44 -0.12
C GLN A 57 -6.96 -0.83 0.43
N THR A 58 -6.83 0.32 1.06
CA THR A 58 -7.95 1.11 1.59
C THR A 58 -7.99 2.49 0.94
N THR A 59 -9.04 3.24 1.25
CA THR A 59 -9.18 4.65 0.85
C THR A 59 -8.11 5.57 1.45
N LYS A 60 -7.29 5.10 2.40
CA LYS A 60 -6.30 5.92 3.12
C LYS A 60 -4.87 5.39 3.04
N ARG A 61 -4.68 4.08 2.93
CA ARG A 61 -3.38 3.42 3.07
C ARG A 61 -3.35 2.04 2.42
N VAL A 62 -2.15 1.51 2.27
CA VAL A 62 -1.92 0.09 1.99
C VAL A 62 -1.33 -0.54 3.25
N LEU A 63 -1.94 -1.63 3.71
CA LEU A 63 -1.57 -2.38 4.90
C LEU A 63 -1.12 -3.78 4.50
N HIS A 64 -0.07 -4.27 5.13
CA HIS A 64 0.45 -5.61 4.94
C HIS A 64 0.42 -6.32 6.27
N LEU A 65 -0.20 -7.49 6.30
CA LEU A 65 -0.20 -8.39 7.45
C LEU A 65 0.55 -9.66 7.03
N ASP A 66 1.76 -9.83 7.55
CA ASP A 66 2.58 -11.01 7.28
C ASP A 66 1.85 -12.31 7.62
N ASP A 67 2.10 -13.40 6.90
CA ASP A 67 1.41 -14.68 7.16
C ASP A 67 1.78 -15.27 8.54
N LYS A 68 3.01 -15.02 9.01
CA LYS A 68 3.53 -15.56 10.26
C LYS A 68 2.96 -14.83 11.49
N TRP A 69 2.35 -15.60 12.39
CA TRP A 69 2.04 -15.15 13.75
C TRP A 69 3.28 -15.16 14.63
N GLU A 70 3.43 -14.12 15.45
CA GLU A 70 4.48 -13.95 16.44
C GLU A 70 3.86 -13.71 17.82
N THR A 71 4.62 -14.06 18.86
CA THR A 71 4.29 -13.73 20.24
C THR A 71 5.43 -12.89 20.80
N SER A 72 5.11 -11.72 21.35
CA SER A 72 6.10 -10.84 21.97
C SER A 72 6.66 -11.47 23.27
N PRO A 73 7.80 -10.98 23.80
CA PRO A 73 8.31 -11.43 25.10
C PRO A 73 7.32 -11.27 26.25
N ALA A 74 6.35 -10.36 26.14
CA ALA A 74 5.28 -10.15 27.11
C ALA A 74 4.07 -11.10 26.92
N GLY A 75 4.15 -12.08 26.00
CA GLY A 75 3.08 -13.04 25.73
C GLY A 75 1.97 -12.54 24.81
N VAL A 76 2.13 -11.36 24.22
CA VAL A 76 1.13 -10.74 23.34
C VAL A 76 1.24 -11.31 21.92
N LYS A 77 0.12 -11.77 21.36
CA LYS A 77 0.06 -12.29 19.99
C LYS A 77 -0.07 -11.17 18.96
N GLY A 78 0.61 -11.30 17.83
CA GLY A 78 0.61 -10.31 16.75
C GLY A 78 1.28 -10.80 15.47
N LYS A 79 1.49 -9.89 14.54
CA LYS A 79 2.14 -10.14 13.24
C LYS A 79 3.08 -9.00 12.89
N ARG A 80 3.97 -9.22 11.93
CA ARG A 80 4.67 -8.11 11.29
C ARG A 80 3.69 -7.34 10.41
N VAL A 81 3.72 -6.02 10.55
CA VAL A 81 2.84 -5.09 9.86
C VAL A 81 3.68 -4.06 9.12
N HIS A 82 3.25 -3.77 7.91
CA HIS A 82 3.80 -2.71 7.08
C HIS A 82 2.67 -1.80 6.60
N GLU A 83 2.90 -0.50 6.60
CA GLU A 83 1.91 0.50 6.23
C GLU A 83 2.55 1.63 5.44
N TYR A 84 1.88 2.05 4.36
CA TYR A 84 2.11 3.38 3.81
C TYR A 84 0.79 4.05 3.44
N GLY A 85 0.75 5.36 3.64
CA GLY A 85 -0.38 6.21 3.29
C GLY A 85 -0.49 6.42 1.78
N PHE A 86 -1.72 6.62 1.32
CA PHE A 86 -2.02 6.93 -0.07
C PHE A 86 -1.27 8.16 -0.60
N MET A 87 -1.11 9.18 0.25
CA MET A 87 -0.40 10.42 -0.07
C MET A 87 1.13 10.24 -0.08
N GLU A 88 1.65 9.18 0.53
CA GLU A 88 3.08 8.84 0.47
C GLU A 88 3.45 8.18 -0.87
N VAL A 89 2.46 7.78 -1.69
CA VAL A 89 2.70 7.08 -2.97
C VAL A 89 3.12 8.05 -4.07
N VAL A 90 4.35 7.87 -4.55
CA VAL A 90 4.99 8.68 -5.60
C VAL A 90 4.79 8.06 -6.98
N ASP A 91 4.90 6.73 -7.08
CA ASP A 91 4.83 6.03 -8.35
C ASP A 91 4.31 4.60 -8.19
N VAL A 92 3.64 4.11 -9.22
CA VAL A 92 3.17 2.73 -9.33
C VAL A 92 3.53 2.25 -10.73
N VAL A 93 4.43 1.28 -10.82
CA VAL A 93 4.96 0.79 -12.09
C VAL A 93 4.66 -0.69 -12.23
N TRP A 94 4.11 -1.05 -13.38
CA TRP A 94 3.83 -2.42 -13.76
C TRP A 94 5.00 -2.95 -14.58
N HIS A 95 5.61 -4.02 -14.10
CA HIS A 95 6.61 -4.78 -14.83
C HIS A 95 6.01 -6.11 -15.30
N ASN A 96 6.73 -6.84 -16.15
CA ASN A 96 6.23 -8.10 -16.67
C ASN A 96 5.98 -9.17 -15.58
N LYS A 97 6.69 -9.09 -14.44
CA LYS A 97 6.67 -10.10 -13.37
C LYS A 97 6.13 -9.62 -12.03
N ASP A 98 6.14 -8.32 -11.80
CA ASP A 98 5.80 -7.71 -10.52
C ASP A 98 5.18 -6.32 -10.71
N VAL A 99 4.64 -5.79 -9.61
CA VAL A 99 4.27 -4.38 -9.50
C VAL A 99 5.21 -3.76 -8.49
N THR A 100 5.74 -2.57 -8.81
CA THR A 100 6.50 -1.78 -7.85
C THR A 100 5.75 -0.52 -7.44
N VAL A 101 5.71 -0.22 -6.15
CA VAL A 101 5.20 1.04 -5.61
C VAL A 101 6.37 1.80 -4.99
N THR A 102 6.58 3.04 -5.41
CA THR A 102 7.53 3.93 -4.73
C THR A 102 6.76 4.79 -3.73
N THR A 103 7.24 4.83 -2.49
CA THR A 103 6.72 5.74 -1.45
C THR A 103 7.78 6.74 -1.00
N ALA A 104 7.34 7.89 -0.52
CA ALA A 104 8.15 8.91 0.13
C ALA A 104 7.39 9.45 1.34
N GLY A 105 8.01 9.36 2.52
CA GLY A 105 7.49 9.93 3.76
C GLY A 105 8.64 10.38 4.66
N ASP A 106 8.33 10.66 5.93
CA ASP A 106 9.29 11.22 6.89
C ASP A 106 10.51 10.33 7.12
N GLU A 107 10.34 9.00 7.05
CA GLU A 107 11.43 8.03 7.21
C GLU A 107 12.31 7.84 5.94
N GLY A 108 11.91 8.50 4.84
CA GLY A 108 12.60 8.51 3.56
C GLY A 108 11.80 7.85 2.43
N LYS A 109 12.51 7.45 1.38
CA LYS A 109 11.93 6.84 0.18
C LYS A 109 12.09 5.33 0.19
N PHE A 110 11.02 4.62 -0.12
CA PHE A 110 11.03 3.16 -0.21
C PHE A 110 10.48 2.69 -1.55
N LEU A 111 10.94 1.52 -1.96
CA LEU A 111 10.44 0.79 -3.11
C LEU A 111 9.88 -0.53 -2.61
N TRP A 112 8.60 -0.76 -2.89
CA TRP A 112 7.87 -1.96 -2.55
C TRP A 112 7.71 -2.77 -3.82
N GLU A 113 8.17 -4.01 -3.83
CA GLU A 113 8.00 -4.94 -4.93
C GLU A 113 6.93 -5.96 -4.55
N TYR A 114 6.00 -6.26 -5.47
CA TYR A 114 4.85 -7.13 -5.24
C TYR A 114 4.69 -8.21 -6.31
N LYS A 115 4.50 -9.45 -5.86
CA LYS A 115 4.27 -10.62 -6.71
C LYS A 115 3.07 -11.44 -6.21
N PRO A 116 2.43 -12.23 -7.09
CA PRO A 116 2.61 -12.26 -8.54
C PRO A 116 1.96 -11.05 -9.23
N PHE A 117 2.50 -10.64 -10.40
CA PHE A 117 2.00 -9.50 -11.18
C PHE A 117 0.48 -9.45 -11.31
N GLY A 118 -0.18 -10.53 -11.74
CA GLY A 118 -1.62 -10.50 -12.03
C GLY A 118 -2.50 -10.19 -10.80
N ALA A 119 -2.10 -10.63 -9.60
CA ALA A 119 -2.82 -10.31 -8.37
C ALA A 119 -2.50 -8.88 -7.92
N ALA A 120 -1.22 -8.50 -7.95
CA ALA A 120 -0.75 -7.17 -7.57
C ALA A 120 -1.31 -6.06 -8.48
N ALA A 121 -1.31 -6.25 -9.80
CA ALA A 121 -1.81 -5.28 -10.77
C ALA A 121 -3.30 -4.98 -10.55
N ARG A 122 -4.11 -6.02 -10.29
CA ARG A 122 -5.54 -5.85 -9.97
C ARG A 122 -5.74 -5.07 -8.67
N LEU A 123 -4.93 -5.35 -7.64
CA LEU A 123 -5.00 -4.63 -6.37
C LEU A 123 -4.58 -3.16 -6.53
N PHE A 124 -3.51 -2.88 -7.26
CA PHE A 124 -2.93 -1.55 -7.36
C PHE A 124 -3.42 -0.72 -8.56
N ASN A 125 -4.37 -1.22 -9.35
CA ASN A 125 -4.91 -0.48 -10.49
C ASN A 125 -5.52 0.88 -10.07
N TRP A 126 -6.38 0.86 -9.06
CA TRP A 126 -6.98 2.08 -8.52
C TRP A 126 -5.92 3.07 -8.01
N LEU A 127 -4.91 2.58 -7.27
CA LEU A 127 -3.84 3.43 -6.74
C LEU A 127 -3.03 4.11 -7.86
N ARG A 128 -2.82 3.40 -8.98
CA ARG A 128 -2.15 3.95 -10.15
C ARG A 128 -2.98 5.05 -10.82
N GLU A 129 -4.26 4.79 -11.08
CA GLU A 129 -5.20 5.77 -11.67
C GLU A 129 -5.27 7.05 -10.84
N GLN A 130 -5.43 6.91 -9.52
CA GLN A 130 -5.47 8.05 -8.60
C GLN A 130 -4.17 8.85 -8.58
N ARG A 131 -3.01 8.20 -8.73
CA ARG A 131 -1.74 8.90 -8.85
C ARG A 131 -1.66 9.68 -10.16
N GLU A 132 -2.09 9.09 -11.27
CA GLU A 132 -2.14 9.76 -12.58
C GLU A 132 -3.01 11.02 -12.51
N GLU A 133 -4.20 10.91 -11.90
CA GLU A 133 -5.11 12.04 -11.65
C GLU A 133 -4.43 13.15 -10.80
N ARG A 134 -3.77 12.79 -9.69
CA ARG A 134 -2.99 13.76 -8.88
C ARG A 134 -1.91 14.47 -9.69
N ARG A 135 -1.24 13.76 -10.60
CA ARG A 135 -0.19 14.32 -11.45
C ARG A 135 -0.75 15.30 -12.47
N GLU A 136 -1.89 14.99 -13.08
CA GLU A 136 -2.59 15.89 -14.01
C GLU A 136 -3.08 17.15 -13.30
N TYR A 137 -3.67 17.01 -12.11
CA TYR A 137 -4.03 18.15 -11.26
C TYR A 137 -2.83 19.04 -10.95
N ALA A 138 -1.71 18.46 -10.52
CA ALA A 138 -0.50 19.21 -10.14
C ALA A 138 0.14 19.98 -11.31
N LYS A 139 -0.06 19.50 -12.55
CA LYS A 139 0.40 20.18 -13.76
C LYS A 139 -0.59 21.23 -14.29
N GLY A 140 -1.77 21.36 -13.67
CA GLY A 140 -2.86 22.19 -14.18
C GLY A 140 -3.51 21.62 -15.46
N GLU A 141 -3.26 20.34 -15.78
CA GLU A 141 -3.76 19.68 -16.99
C GLU A 141 -5.18 19.14 -16.81
N HIS A 142 -5.67 19.05 -15.57
CA HIS A 142 -7.01 18.56 -15.30
C HIS A 142 -8.06 19.68 -15.36
N LYS A 143 -8.87 19.65 -16.42
CA LYS A 143 -10.12 20.41 -16.50
C LYS A 143 -11.19 19.64 -15.71
N PRO A 144 -11.95 20.29 -14.81
CA PRO A 144 -13.07 19.64 -14.12
C PRO A 144 -14.01 18.99 -15.14
N VAL A 145 -14.33 17.71 -14.94
CA VAL A 145 -15.24 16.95 -15.82
C VAL A 145 -16.66 17.55 -15.83
N TYR A 146 -17.00 18.41 -14.87
CA TYR A 146 -18.31 19.08 -14.79
C TYR A 146 -18.52 20.30 -15.69
N ASP A 147 -17.52 20.73 -16.48
CA ASP A 147 -17.72 21.78 -17.50
C ASP A 147 -18.05 21.23 -18.90
N ARG A 148 -18.14 19.91 -19.08
CA ARG A 148 -18.67 19.30 -20.31
C ARG A 148 -20.16 19.01 -20.19
N GLY A 149 -20.94 20.05 -20.46
CA GLY A 149 -22.30 19.92 -21.01
C GLY A 149 -23.44 19.94 -20.00
N LYS A 150 -23.93 21.14 -19.67
CA LYS A 150 -25.39 21.28 -19.72
C LYS A 150 -25.79 21.13 -21.19
N PRO A 151 -26.69 20.19 -21.57
CA PRO A 151 -27.33 20.31 -22.86
C PRO A 151 -28.11 21.63 -22.86
N GLU A 152 -27.94 22.42 -23.92
CA GLU A 152 -28.83 23.55 -24.18
C GLU A 152 -30.23 22.98 -24.37
N GLY A 153 -31.16 23.43 -23.52
CA GLY A 153 -32.59 23.22 -23.64
C GLY A 153 -33.29 24.57 -23.61
#